data_AF-A0A161I7I8-F1
#
_entry.id   AF-A0A161I7I8-F1
#
_cell.length_a   1.000
_cell.length_b   1.000
_cell.length_c   1.000
_cell.angle_alpha   90.00
_cell.angle_beta   90.00
_cell.angle_gamma   90.00
#
_symmetry.space_group_name_H-M   'P 1'
#
loop_
_entity.id
_entity.type
_entity.pdbx_description
1 polymer ?
#
loop_
_entity_poly.entity_id
_entity_poly.type
_entity_poly.pdbx_seq_one_letter_code
_entity_poly.pdbx_strand_id
1 'polypeptide(L)'
;MTDWDDGRPPPADQPPSMGRLVEQVSEQATRLVRAEIALAKAELADKAKRSGIGVGLFAAALVIVLYAVGVLIWSGIIGLDEVWPLWLSALVVGVAMLLLAGLLVFVGVKLLKQAARRPETIDRVKDDVASFKEGISR
;
A
#
# COMPACT_ATOMS: atom_id res chain seq x y z
N MET A 1 -65.71 -17.58 42.62
CA MET A 1 -64.73 -16.83 43.44
C MET A 1 -64.02 -17.83 44.32
N THR A 2 -62.93 -18.43 43.82
CA THR A 2 -61.96 -19.20 44.60
C THR A 2 -60.62 -19.02 43.90
N ASP A 3 -59.96 -17.92 44.23
CA ASP A 3 -58.60 -17.90 44.77
C ASP A 3 -57.80 -19.19 44.51
N TRP A 4 -56.90 -19.11 43.52
CA TRP A 4 -55.66 -19.87 43.47
C TRP A 4 -54.54 -18.85 43.29
N ASP A 5 -54.29 -18.05 44.33
CA ASP A 5 -53.01 -17.33 44.48
C ASP A 5 -52.13 -18.18 45.38
N ASP A 6 -51.61 -19.26 44.80
CA ASP A 6 -50.61 -20.10 45.40
C ASP A 6 -49.32 -19.28 45.48
N GLY A 7 -49.14 -18.58 46.62
CA GLY A 7 -48.05 -17.66 46.98
C GLY A 7 -46.63 -18.24 46.91
N ARG A 8 -46.30 -18.90 45.80
CA ARG A 8 -44.99 -19.30 45.39
C ARG A 8 -44.31 -18.03 44.88
N PRO A 9 -43.21 -17.60 45.52
CA PRO A 9 -42.39 -16.54 44.96
C PRO A 9 -42.00 -16.96 43.53
N PRO A 10 -42.02 -16.06 42.53
CA PRO A 10 -41.40 -16.35 41.24
C PRO A 10 -39.99 -16.88 41.51
N PRO A 11 -39.52 -17.91 40.78
CA PRO A 11 -38.21 -18.49 41.03
C PRO A 11 -37.17 -17.38 41.11
N ALA A 12 -36.56 -17.22 42.28
CA ALA A 12 -35.55 -16.20 42.49
C ALA A 12 -34.48 -16.38 41.42
N ASP A 13 -34.13 -15.30 40.74
CA ASP A 13 -33.07 -15.25 39.73
C ASP A 13 -31.82 -15.88 40.33
N GLN A 14 -31.51 -17.12 39.92
CA GLN A 14 -30.32 -17.82 40.37
C GLN A 14 -29.11 -16.97 39.95
N PRO A 15 -28.17 -16.70 40.87
CA PRO A 15 -26.95 -15.97 40.52
C PRO A 15 -26.29 -16.68 39.33
N PRO A 16 -25.82 -15.95 38.31
CA PRO A 16 -25.29 -16.56 37.10
C PRO A 16 -24.21 -17.57 37.49
N SER A 17 -24.39 -18.82 37.06
CA SER A 17 -23.43 -19.88 37.33
C SER A 17 -22.08 -19.51 36.72
N MET A 18 -20.97 -19.94 37.33
CA MET A 18 -19.62 -19.64 36.82
C MET A 18 -19.42 -20.06 35.35
N GLY A 19 -20.14 -21.09 34.90
CA GLY A 19 -20.19 -21.48 33.48
C GLY A 19 -20.77 -20.41 32.55
N ARG A 20 -21.83 -19.71 32.98
CA ARG A 20 -22.48 -18.62 32.23
C ARG A 20 -21.58 -17.38 32.11
N LEU A 21 -20.76 -17.10 33.12
CA LEU A 21 -19.81 -15.98 33.09
C LEU A 21 -18.65 -16.26 32.12
N VAL A 22 -18.11 -17.49 32.13
CA VAL A 22 -17.06 -17.92 31.17
C VAL A 22 -17.57 -17.90 29.74
N GLU A 23 -18.81 -18.36 29.50
CA GLU A 23 -19.49 -18.28 28.21
C GLU A 23 -19.62 -16.84 27.72
N GLN A 24 -20.08 -15.92 28.58
CA GLN A 24 -20.21 -14.49 28.25
C GLN A 24 -18.88 -13.81 27.95
N VAL A 25 -17.80 -14.12 28.69
CA VAL A 25 -16.46 -13.56 28.43
C VAL A 25 -15.90 -14.08 27.10
N SER A 26 -16.10 -15.37 26.80
CA SER A 26 -15.69 -15.97 25.51
C SER A 26 -16.43 -15.35 24.33
N GLU A 27 -17.74 -15.12 24.48
CA GLU A 27 -18.53 -14.40 23.47
C GLU A 27 -18.06 -12.95 23.28
N GLN A 28 -17.77 -12.23 24.37
CA GLN A 28 -17.28 -10.85 24.31
C GLN A 28 -15.92 -10.77 23.62
N ALA A 29 -14.99 -11.67 23.97
CA ALA A 29 -13.69 -11.77 23.32
C ALA A 29 -13.84 -12.04 21.81
N THR A 30 -14.73 -12.96 21.44
CA THR A 30 -15.02 -13.26 20.03
C THR A 30 -15.62 -12.05 19.31
N ARG A 31 -16.53 -11.31 19.95
CA ARG A 31 -17.12 -10.07 19.39
C ARG A 31 -16.06 -8.99 19.19
N LEU A 32 -15.13 -8.82 20.15
CA LEU A 32 -14.05 -7.85 20.05
C LEU A 32 -13.11 -8.17 18.89
N VAL A 33 -12.66 -9.42 18.76
CA VAL A 33 -11.79 -9.85 17.66
C VAL A 33 -12.46 -9.60 16.31
N ARG A 34 -13.76 -9.91 16.17
CA ARG A 34 -14.52 -9.63 14.95
C ARG A 34 -14.62 -8.13 14.67
N ALA A 35 -14.82 -7.31 15.70
CA ALA A 35 -14.87 -5.85 15.57
C ALA A 35 -13.52 -5.27 15.12
N GLU A 36 -12.41 -5.73 15.69
CA GLU A 36 -11.06 -5.30 15.31
C GLU A 36 -10.74 -5.66 13.86
N ILE A 37 -11.12 -6.87 13.43
CA ILE A 37 -11.00 -7.28 12.02
C ILE A 37 -11.85 -6.39 11.11
N ALA A 38 -13.09 -6.06 11.52
CA ALA A 38 -13.96 -5.18 10.76
C ALA A 38 -13.39 -3.76 10.64
N LEU A 39 -12.82 -3.24 11.74
CA LEU A 39 -12.17 -1.94 11.78
C LEU A 39 -10.92 -1.91 10.89
N ALA A 40 -10.03 -2.90 11.02
CA ALA A 40 -8.84 -3.03 10.20
C ALA A 40 -9.21 -3.14 8.71
N LYS A 41 -10.28 -3.87 8.36
CA LYS A 41 -10.80 -3.91 6.99
C LYS A 41 -11.27 -2.55 6.50
N ALA A 42 -11.99 -1.79 7.33
CA ALA A 42 -12.46 -0.45 6.99
C ALA A 42 -11.29 0.52 6.78
N GLU A 43 -10.29 0.51 7.66
CA GLU A 43 -9.10 1.35 7.55
C GLU A 43 -8.27 0.98 6.31
N LEU A 44 -8.08 -0.32 6.04
CA LEU A 44 -7.41 -0.79 4.83
C LEU A 44 -8.17 -0.37 3.56
N ALA A 45 -9.51 -0.45 3.55
CA ALA A 45 -10.32 -0.02 2.42
C ALA A 45 -10.21 1.48 2.17
N ASP A 46 -10.26 2.30 3.22
CA ASP A 46 -10.08 3.75 3.12
C ASP A 46 -8.67 4.12 2.65
N LYS A 47 -7.64 3.46 3.20
CA LYS A 47 -6.26 3.65 2.78
C LYS A 47 -6.06 3.24 1.33
N ALA A 48 -6.65 2.11 0.91
CA ALA A 48 -6.61 1.64 -0.47
C ALA A 48 -7.32 2.61 -1.42
N LYS A 49 -8.48 3.15 -1.03
CA LYS A 49 -9.21 4.14 -1.82
C LYS A 49 -8.40 5.42 -2.02
N ARG A 50 -7.87 5.99 -0.94
CA ARG A 50 -7.05 7.22 -1.00
C ARG A 50 -5.77 6.99 -1.82
N SER A 51 -5.09 5.87 -1.60
CA SER A 51 -3.89 5.50 -2.36
C SER A 51 -4.22 5.27 -3.84
N GLY A 52 -5.34 4.62 -4.13
CA GLY A 52 -5.82 4.35 -5.49
C GLY A 52 -6.16 5.62 -6.26
N ILE A 53 -6.81 6.60 -5.62
CA ILE A 53 -7.05 7.93 -6.22
C ILE A 53 -5.72 8.61 -6.52
N GLY A 54 -4.76 8.58 -5.59
CA GLY A 54 -3.43 9.16 -5.80
C GLY A 54 -2.71 8.53 -7.00
N VAL A 55 -2.66 7.20 -7.07
CA VAL A 55 -2.07 6.46 -8.20
C VAL A 55 -2.79 6.80 -9.51
N GLY A 56 -4.13 6.87 -9.50
CA GLY A 56 -4.93 7.24 -10.67
C GLY A 56 -4.65 8.66 -11.17
N LEU A 57 -4.55 9.64 -10.26
CA LEU A 57 -4.19 11.02 -10.61
C LEU A 57 -2.78 11.12 -11.17
N PHE A 58 -1.81 10.42 -10.58
CA PHE A 58 -0.45 10.36 -11.12
C PHE A 58 -0.41 9.73 -12.51
N ALA A 59 -1.14 8.63 -12.74
CA ALA A 59 -1.23 8.01 -14.06
C ALA A 59 -1.82 8.99 -15.10
N ALA A 60 -2.92 9.68 -14.77
CA ALA A 60 -3.52 10.69 -15.64
C ALA A 60 -2.55 11.85 -15.92
N ALA A 61 -1.86 12.36 -14.90
CA ALA A 61 -0.86 13.41 -15.07
C ALA A 61 0.30 12.97 -15.97
N LEU A 62 0.79 11.73 -15.84
CA LEU A 62 1.85 11.19 -16.71
C LEU A 62 1.41 11.12 -18.18
N VAL A 63 0.15 10.76 -18.44
CA VAL A 63 -0.41 10.76 -19.80
C VAL A 63 -0.43 12.19 -20.36
N ILE A 64 -0.89 13.17 -19.58
CA ILE A 64 -0.92 14.58 -20.00
C ILE A 64 0.51 15.08 -20.29
N VAL A 65 1.47 14.81 -19.40
CA VAL A 65 2.87 15.18 -19.58
C VAL A 65 3.45 14.53 -20.84
N LEU A 66 3.12 13.26 -21.11
CA LEU A 66 3.57 12.57 -22.32
C LEU A 66 3.11 13.30 -23.60
N TYR A 67 1.83 13.68 -23.68
CA TYR A 67 1.31 14.45 -24.81
C TYR A 67 1.92 15.85 -24.88
N ALA A 68 2.06 16.54 -23.75
CA ALA A 68 2.67 17.87 -23.69
C ALA A 68 4.13 17.84 -24.19
N VAL A 69 4.91 16.84 -23.79
CA VAL A 69 6.27 16.62 -24.31
C VAL A 69 6.26 16.42 -25.82
N GLY A 70 5.32 15.63 -26.37
CA GLY A 70 5.15 15.47 -27.81
C GLY A 70 4.88 16.79 -28.54
N VAL A 71 3.99 17.63 -28.00
CA VAL A 71 3.69 18.97 -28.54
C VAL A 71 4.92 19.88 -28.49
N LEU A 72 5.68 19.86 -27.39
CA LEU A 72 6.91 20.65 -27.26
C LEU A 72 8.00 20.20 -28.24
N ILE A 73 8.17 18.89 -28.42
CA ILE A 73 9.09 18.33 -29.42
C ILE A 73 8.69 18.82 -30.82
N TRP A 74 7.42 18.69 -31.17
CA TRP A 74 6.90 19.14 -32.47
C TRP A 74 7.10 20.64 -32.67
N SER A 75 6.77 21.45 -31.66
CA SER A 75 7.00 22.89 -31.68
C SER A 75 8.49 23.24 -31.84
N GLY A 76 9.39 22.50 -31.19
CA GLY A 76 10.83 22.68 -31.34
C GLY A 76 11.30 22.34 -32.75
N ILE A 77 10.80 21.26 -33.34
CA ILE A 77 11.12 20.86 -34.73
C ILE A 77 10.69 21.96 -35.71
N ILE A 78 9.46 22.45 -35.63
CA ILE A 78 8.95 23.51 -36.50
C ILE A 78 9.71 24.82 -36.24
N GLY A 79 10.01 25.16 -34.98
CA GLY A 79 10.78 26.36 -34.67
C GLY A 79 12.19 26.35 -35.26
N LEU A 80 12.84 25.18 -35.31
CA LEU A 80 14.14 25.00 -35.94
C LEU A 80 14.06 24.95 -37.47
N ASP A 81 12.93 24.54 -38.04
CA ASP A 81 12.68 24.49 -39.48
C ASP A 81 12.84 25.87 -40.17
N GLU A 82 12.65 26.97 -39.43
CA GLU A 82 12.89 28.32 -39.94
C GLU A 82 14.37 28.59 -40.29
N VAL A 83 15.30 27.86 -39.66
CA VAL A 83 16.75 28.05 -39.85
C VAL A 83 17.32 27.08 -40.90
N TRP A 84 16.79 25.86 -40.97
CA TRP A 84 17.28 24.79 -41.84
C TRP A 84 16.17 23.76 -42.14
N PRO A 85 16.35 22.83 -43.09
CA PRO A 85 15.27 21.94 -43.51
C PRO A 85 14.70 21.07 -42.37
N LEU A 86 13.39 20.81 -42.43
CA LEU A 86 12.62 20.05 -41.45
C LEU A 86 13.27 18.72 -41.04
N TRP A 87 13.85 18.00 -41.99
CA TRP A 87 14.50 16.71 -41.72
C TRP A 87 15.71 16.85 -40.78
N LEU A 88 16.46 17.95 -40.90
CA LEU A 88 17.60 18.24 -40.05
C LEU A 88 17.15 18.69 -38.66
N SER A 89 16.10 19.53 -38.58
CA SER A 89 15.46 19.90 -37.30
C SER A 89 14.99 18.68 -36.53
N ALA A 90 14.28 17.77 -37.20
CA ALA A 90 13.82 16.51 -36.60
C ALA A 90 14.99 15.65 -36.11
N LEU A 91 16.09 15.58 -36.87
CA LEU A 91 17.28 14.82 -36.49
C LEU A 91 17.95 15.42 -35.23
N VAL A 92 18.12 16.74 -35.18
CA VAL A 92 18.76 17.44 -34.04
C VAL A 92 17.94 17.26 -32.77
N VAL A 93 16.63 17.50 -32.83
CA VAL A 93 15.73 17.31 -31.68
C VAL A 93 15.69 15.85 -31.26
N GLY A 94 15.68 14.92 -32.21
CA GLY A 94 15.73 13.48 -31.97
C GLY A 94 17.00 13.05 -31.23
N VAL A 95 18.18 13.51 -31.66
CA VAL A 95 19.45 13.24 -30.99
C VAL A 95 19.45 13.83 -29.57
N ALA A 96 18.96 15.05 -29.38
CA ALA A 96 18.84 15.66 -28.05
C ALA A 96 17.94 14.82 -27.11
N MET A 97 16.82 14.30 -27.61
CA MET A 97 15.94 13.40 -26.86
C MET A 97 16.61 12.08 -26.49
N LEU A 98 17.38 11.48 -27.40
CA LEU A 98 18.13 10.25 -27.11
C LEU A 98 19.19 10.46 -26.02
N LEU A 99 19.89 11.59 -26.03
CA LEU A 99 20.85 11.93 -24.98
C LEU A 99 20.16 12.11 -23.62
N LEU A 100 19.03 12.84 -23.59
CA LEU A 100 18.23 13.00 -22.37
C LEU A 100 17.70 11.66 -21.85
N ALA A 101 17.18 10.80 -22.72
CA ALA A 101 16.72 9.46 -22.37
C ALA A 101 17.86 8.60 -21.81
N GLY A 102 19.02 8.60 -22.45
CA GLY A 102 20.22 7.91 -21.98
C GLY A 102 20.64 8.37 -20.59
N LEU A 103 20.63 9.68 -20.32
CA LEU A 103 20.94 10.25 -19.01
C LEU A 103 19.93 9.82 -17.94
N LEU A 104 18.63 9.88 -18.25
CA LEU A 104 17.56 9.46 -17.34
C LEU A 104 17.68 7.97 -16.99
N VAL A 105 17.92 7.11 -17.99
CA VAL A 105 18.15 5.67 -17.76
C VAL A 105 19.38 5.46 -16.88
N PHE A 106 20.49 6.15 -17.17
CA PHE A 106 21.71 6.04 -16.38
C PHE A 106 21.49 6.42 -14.91
N VAL A 107 20.84 7.56 -14.65
CA VAL A 107 20.52 8.02 -13.30
C VAL A 107 19.55 7.07 -12.60
N GLY A 108 18.50 6.62 -13.31
CA GLY A 108 17.51 5.69 -12.78
C GLY A 108 18.13 4.35 -12.37
N VAL A 109 19.02 3.79 -13.20
CA VAL A 109 19.76 2.57 -12.88
C VAL A 109 20.66 2.78 -11.66
N LYS A 110 21.32 3.94 -11.54
CA LYS A 110 22.16 4.26 -10.38
C LYS A 110 21.33 4.34 -9.09
N LEU A 111 20.18 5.00 -9.12
CA LEU A 111 19.27 5.11 -7.99
C LEU A 111 18.70 3.75 -7.58
N LEU A 112 18.26 2.94 -8.54
CA LEU A 112 17.77 1.58 -8.28
C LEU A 112 18.86 0.70 -7.66
N LYS A 113 20.09 0.75 -8.17
CA LYS A 113 21.24 0.03 -7.60
C LYS A 113 21.56 0.50 -6.18
N GLN A 114 21.39 1.78 -5.88
CA GLN A 114 21.58 2.33 -4.54
C GLN A 114 20.46 1.91 -3.57
N ALA A 115 19.20 1.90 -4.03
CA ALA A 115 18.06 1.42 -3.25
C ALA A 115 18.07 -0.10 -3.04
N ALA A 116 18.65 -0.85 -3.97
CA ALA A 116 18.84 -2.30 -3.87
C ALA A 116 20.04 -2.72 -3.00
N ARG A 117 20.91 -1.79 -2.58
CA ARG A 117 21.89 -2.05 -1.51
C ARG A 117 21.08 -2.36 -0.26
N ARG A 118 21.06 -3.63 0.14
CA ARG A 118 20.27 -4.16 1.24
C ARG A 118 20.44 -3.29 2.49
N PRO A 119 19.37 -3.02 3.25
CA PRO A 119 19.56 -2.55 4.61
C PRO A 119 20.36 -3.62 5.35
N GLU A 120 21.44 -3.24 6.05
CA GLU A 120 22.29 -4.14 6.84
C GLU A 120 21.48 -5.08 7.76
N THR A 121 20.24 -4.70 8.09
CA THR A 121 19.25 -5.48 8.83
C THR A 121 18.98 -6.86 8.23
N ILE A 122 18.96 -7.04 6.91
CA ILE A 122 18.72 -8.37 6.30
C ILE A 122 19.92 -9.29 6.52
N ASP A 123 21.13 -8.73 6.54
CA ASP A 123 22.34 -9.51 6.79
C ASP A 123 22.48 -9.81 8.29
N ARG A 124 22.12 -8.87 9.19
CA ARG A 124 22.02 -9.14 10.63
C ARG A 124 20.97 -10.18 11.00
N VAL A 125 19.79 -10.15 10.38
CA VAL A 125 18.75 -11.17 10.62
C VAL A 125 19.22 -12.56 10.16
N LYS A 126 20.05 -12.64 9.11
CA LYS A 126 20.66 -13.91 8.71
C LYS A 126 21.73 -14.37 9.69
N ASP A 127 22.53 -13.46 10.21
CA ASP A 127 23.55 -13.76 11.23
C ASP A 127 22.91 -14.19 12.56
N ASP A 128 21.81 -13.54 12.96
CA ASP A 128 21.03 -13.88 14.16
C ASP A 128 20.36 -15.26 14.01
N VAL A 129 19.85 -15.59 12.82
CA VAL A 129 19.27 -16.92 12.55
C VAL A 129 20.36 -18.00 12.47
N ALA A 130 21.52 -17.68 11.91
CA ALA A 130 22.66 -18.60 11.84
C ALA A 130 23.21 -18.93 13.24
N SER A 131 23.38 -17.92 14.08
CA SER A 131 23.89 -18.10 15.45
C SER A 131 22.88 -18.82 16.36
N PHE A 132 21.57 -18.63 16.16
CA PHE A 132 20.54 -19.41 16.85
C PHE A 132 20.54 -20.89 16.43
N LYS A 133 20.81 -21.18 15.15
CA LYS A 133 20.87 -22.55 14.62
C LYS A 133 22.11 -23.30 15.12
N GLU A 134 23.26 -22.63 15.24
CA GLU A 134 24.48 -23.21 15.84
C GLU A 134 24.28 -23.50 17.33
N GLY A 135 23.64 -22.59 18.08
CA GLY A 135 23.36 -22.77 19.51
C GLY A 135 22.41 -23.91 19.86
N ILE A 136 21.52 -24.30 18.94
CA ILE A 136 20.60 -25.45 19.10
C ILE A 136 21.25 -26.78 18.69
N SER A 137 22.32 -26.74 17.89
CA SER A 137 23.00 -27.94 17.39
C SER A 137 24.10 -28.49 18.32
N ARG A 138 24.26 -27.90 19.51
CA ARG A 138 25.26 -28.27 20.52
C ARG A 138 24.58 -28.83 21.76
#